data_AF-A0ABD3QDB7-F1
#
_entry.id   AF-A0ABD3QDB7-F1
#
_cell.length_a   1.000
_cell.length_b   1.000
_cell.length_c   1.000
_cell.angle_alpha   90.00
_cell.angle_beta   90.00
_cell.angle_gamma   90.00
#
_symmetry.space_group_name_H-M   'P 1'
#
loop_
_entity.id
_entity.type
_entity.pdbx_description
1 polymer ?
#
loop_
_entity_poly.entity_id
_entity_poly.type
_entity_poly.pdbx_seq_one_letter_code
_entity_poly.pdbx_strand_id
1 'polypeptide(L)'
;MMMKISASFFIACLQQSANALTKTSTSSYGYQRKAPHDRKFDGTQNWELLKQGTKHFTPRHSHATTIFKCPNSPSEQCLWLTGGFSEPHRTWDLEIENENADAWWSQDGETWHQVTDLDGDFLRGVGNWDAKPGSHVAPWYSRYGHSLDALDGDADGSADVMVLAGGNSPMPSNDVWISRNGRYWNYDGKAPWSARAYHASVVYKKKLWILGGTPLSNDVWVGSLVKDPTRDAGYTMEWSKEKEAPWTSRAGMCAVSQQRNVNATDGVAQVEYLYVIGGFAQTNDGIHTENDVWKWDGSTWKEIQPANNATSMPWRGRAFHGCATWNSLTNRARWVADDSSMHLNIGNLSDDSTAPRIFITGGGYMGTKGNNEVRSFEAYSDTWWSSDGSTWYRVNYEEGSRYKDNIYSTNEWTETTVDGKKTYRGKWGHTLEAFHATQDIDLDEKIATTNVSLNICTVSDSSACKRISVVESRIPTLFTIGGKSENGPMVNDVFASRQGSELILINTA
;
A
#
# COMPACT_ATOMS: atom_id res chain seq x y z
N MET A 1 16.28 -31.97 -3.89
CA MET A 1 15.87 -32.13 -2.47
C MET A 1 15.39 -30.76 -2.02
N MET A 2 14.08 -30.49 -2.14
CA MET A 2 13.50 -29.17 -1.84
C MET A 2 13.57 -28.94 -0.32
N MET A 3 14.45 -28.04 0.11
CA MET A 3 14.50 -27.57 1.48
C MET A 3 13.23 -26.73 1.68
N LYS A 4 12.24 -27.25 2.41
CA LYS A 4 11.08 -26.47 2.86
C LYS A 4 11.61 -25.31 3.70
N ILE A 5 11.65 -24.12 3.13
CA ILE A 5 12.02 -22.90 3.86
C ILE A 5 10.89 -22.63 4.84
N SER A 6 11.16 -22.77 6.13
CA SER A 6 10.19 -22.50 7.17
C SER A 6 9.93 -21.00 7.28
N ALA A 7 8.74 -20.61 7.73
CA ALA A 7 8.42 -19.23 8.10
C ALA A 7 9.50 -18.62 9.02
N SER A 8 10.20 -19.44 9.82
CA SER A 8 11.31 -19.04 10.69
C SER A 8 12.53 -18.50 9.95
N PHE A 9 12.86 -18.98 8.74
CA PHE A 9 14.00 -18.42 7.95
C PHE A 9 13.65 -17.06 7.33
N PHE A 10 12.38 -16.89 6.94
CA PHE A 10 11.83 -15.64 6.41
C PHE A 10 11.71 -14.57 7.50
N ILE A 11 11.18 -14.94 8.67
CA ILE A 11 11.12 -14.11 9.86
C ILE A 11 12.54 -13.81 10.36
N ALA A 12 13.46 -14.77 10.35
CA ALA A 12 14.85 -14.53 10.69
C ALA A 12 15.59 -13.61 9.71
N CYS A 13 15.28 -13.62 8.41
CA CYS A 13 15.84 -12.62 7.47
C CYS A 13 15.30 -11.20 7.75
N LEU A 14 14.01 -11.08 8.12
CA LEU A 14 13.40 -9.81 8.51
C LEU A 14 13.83 -9.34 9.91
N GLN A 15 14.14 -10.25 10.84
CA GLN A 15 14.61 -9.95 12.21
C GLN A 15 16.14 -9.80 12.30
N GLN A 16 16.93 -10.53 11.52
CA GLN A 16 18.40 -10.37 11.49
C GLN A 16 18.80 -9.01 10.90
N SER A 17 18.00 -8.45 9.97
CA SER A 17 18.18 -7.07 9.52
C SER A 17 17.82 -6.02 10.58
N ALA A 18 17.06 -6.40 11.62
CA ALA A 18 16.78 -5.54 12.78
C ALA A 18 17.87 -5.57 13.86
N ASN A 19 18.70 -6.62 13.91
CA ASN A 19 19.69 -6.84 14.98
C ASN A 19 21.16 -6.59 14.57
N ALA A 20 21.44 -6.17 13.34
CA ALA A 20 22.80 -5.94 12.86
C ALA A 20 23.35 -4.55 13.26
N LEU A 21 23.67 -4.36 14.54
CA LEU A 21 24.56 -3.30 15.01
C LEU A 21 25.77 -3.93 15.72
N THR A 22 26.95 -3.62 15.18
CA THR A 22 28.26 -3.37 15.85
C THR A 22 29.42 -4.02 15.09
N LYS A 23 30.06 -3.23 14.21
CA LYS A 23 31.53 -3.05 14.15
C LYS A 23 31.88 -2.11 13.00
N THR A 24 32.01 -0.83 13.33
CA THR A 24 32.75 0.15 12.55
C THR A 24 34.24 -0.20 12.54
N SER A 25 34.86 -0.28 11.36
CA SER A 25 36.28 0.00 11.20
C SER A 25 36.43 1.17 10.21
N THR A 26 36.89 2.29 10.75
CA THR A 26 37.23 3.49 9.99
C THR A 26 38.54 3.25 9.23
N SER A 27 38.54 3.43 7.91
CA SER A 27 39.74 3.79 7.16
C SER A 27 39.48 5.07 6.37
N SER A 28 40.20 6.12 6.75
CA SER A 28 40.16 7.44 6.13
C SER A 28 41.06 7.46 4.90
N TYR A 29 40.48 7.59 3.70
CA TYR A 29 41.20 8.15 2.56
C TYR A 29 40.40 9.32 1.99
N GLY A 30 40.98 10.51 2.15
CA GLY A 30 40.39 11.78 1.76
C GLY A 30 40.36 11.97 0.25
N TYR A 31 39.16 12.18 -0.27
CA TYR A 31 38.94 12.99 -1.46
C TYR A 31 37.76 13.93 -1.16
N GLN A 32 38.09 15.16 -0.78
CA GLN A 32 37.13 16.24 -0.55
C GLN A 32 36.56 16.68 -1.91
N ARG A 33 35.42 16.10 -2.33
CA ARG A 33 34.50 16.81 -3.24
C ARG A 33 33.51 17.56 -2.36
N LYS A 34 33.44 18.88 -2.57
CA LYS A 34 32.50 19.79 -1.92
C LYS A 34 31.09 19.20 -1.89
N ALA A 35 30.45 19.26 -0.72
CA ALA A 35 29.06 18.88 -0.52
C ALA A 35 28.15 19.66 -1.49
N PRO A 36 27.15 19.01 -2.11
CA PRO A 36 26.15 19.70 -2.90
C PRO A 36 25.08 20.28 -1.95
N HIS A 37 25.44 21.24 -1.11
CA HIS A 37 24.46 21.94 -0.25
C HIS A 37 23.94 23.25 -0.87
N ASP A 38 24.39 23.63 -2.08
CA ASP A 38 24.06 24.93 -2.69
C ASP A 38 23.36 24.86 -4.07
N ARG A 39 22.91 23.68 -4.53
CA ARG A 39 21.94 23.66 -5.63
C ARG A 39 20.54 23.68 -5.05
N LYS A 40 19.91 24.86 -5.04
CA LYS A 40 18.44 24.96 -5.10
C LYS A 40 18.01 24.27 -6.39
N PHE A 41 17.67 22.99 -6.31
CA PHE A 41 16.89 22.36 -7.35
C PHE A 41 15.45 22.82 -7.15
N ASP A 42 14.92 23.50 -8.17
CA ASP A 42 13.53 23.94 -8.29
C ASP A 42 12.60 22.76 -8.64
N GLY A 43 12.94 21.56 -8.17
CA GLY A 43 12.12 20.37 -8.40
C GLY A 43 10.95 20.40 -7.43
N THR A 44 9.74 20.32 -7.98
CA THR A 44 8.50 20.22 -7.21
C THR A 44 8.56 19.04 -6.24
N GLN A 45 8.34 19.33 -4.96
CA GLN A 45 8.14 18.32 -3.93
C GLN A 45 6.83 17.59 -4.22
N ASN A 46 6.88 16.26 -4.31
CA ASN A 46 5.72 15.46 -4.72
C ASN A 46 4.96 14.88 -3.53
N TRP A 47 5.56 14.91 -2.35
CA TRP A 47 4.99 14.43 -1.10
C TRP A 47 5.18 15.46 0.01
N GLU A 48 4.31 15.37 1.00
CA GLU A 48 4.37 16.19 2.19
C GLU A 48 4.22 15.30 3.42
N LEU A 49 5.11 15.51 4.39
CA LEU A 49 4.96 14.93 5.72
C LEU A 49 3.81 15.63 6.42
N LEU A 50 2.75 14.89 6.75
CA LEU A 50 1.65 15.44 7.52
C LEU A 50 2.12 15.75 8.94
N LYS A 51 1.75 16.92 9.45
CA LYS A 51 2.20 17.38 10.76
C LYS A 51 1.77 16.39 11.82
N GLN A 52 2.73 15.72 12.45
CA GLN A 52 2.37 14.83 13.52
C GLN A 52 1.90 15.64 14.74
N GLY A 53 0.58 15.73 14.96
CA GLY A 53 -0.04 16.22 16.21
C GLY A 53 0.34 15.38 17.44
N THR A 54 -0.36 15.52 18.56
CA THR A 54 -0.03 14.72 19.77
C THR A 54 -0.55 13.28 19.75
N LYS A 55 -1.36 12.90 18.75
CA LYS A 55 -2.01 11.59 18.67
C LYS A 55 -1.57 10.85 17.39
N HIS A 56 -0.75 9.83 17.58
CA HIS A 56 -0.18 9.00 16.52
C HIS A 56 -0.17 7.55 16.91
N PHE A 57 -0.25 6.67 15.91
CA PHE A 57 0.05 5.27 16.10
C PHE A 57 1.54 5.07 16.42
N THR A 58 1.85 3.97 17.11
CA THR A 58 3.24 3.65 17.44
C THR A 58 4.04 3.30 16.17
N PRO A 59 5.32 3.69 16.06
CA PRO A 59 6.16 3.35 14.92
C PRO A 59 6.18 1.86 14.63
N ARG A 60 5.85 1.46 13.40
CA ARG A 60 5.63 0.06 13.04
C ARG A 60 5.73 -0.21 11.55
N HIS A 61 5.97 -1.46 11.19
CA HIS A 61 5.89 -1.96 9.81
C HIS A 61 4.97 -3.18 9.72
N SER A 62 4.67 -3.63 8.49
CA SER A 62 3.84 -4.81 8.21
C SER A 62 2.46 -4.78 8.90
N HIS A 63 1.92 -3.58 9.12
CA HIS A 63 0.55 -3.36 9.55
C HIS A 63 -0.38 -3.42 8.32
N ALA A 64 -1.68 -3.54 8.55
CA ALA A 64 -2.67 -3.50 7.47
C ALA A 64 -3.52 -2.24 7.57
N THR A 65 -3.80 -1.62 6.43
CA THR A 65 -4.66 -0.45 6.31
C THR A 65 -5.84 -0.73 5.40
N THR A 66 -6.91 0.04 5.58
CA THR A 66 -8.05 0.05 4.65
C THR A 66 -8.80 1.38 4.77
N ILE A 67 -9.71 1.63 3.84
CA ILE A 67 -10.65 2.75 3.91
C ILE A 67 -12.01 2.21 4.30
N PHE A 68 -12.54 2.70 5.42
CA PHE A 68 -13.83 2.26 5.95
C PHE A 68 -14.53 3.41 6.65
N LYS A 69 -15.83 3.25 6.96
CA LYS A 69 -16.60 4.33 7.58
C LYS A 69 -16.00 4.80 8.91
N CYS A 70 -16.12 6.09 9.18
CA CYS A 70 -15.62 6.67 10.40
C CYS A 70 -16.46 6.25 11.62
N PRO A 71 -15.86 5.98 12.78
CA PRO A 71 -16.61 5.55 13.98
C PRO A 71 -17.66 6.56 14.46
N ASN A 72 -17.37 7.85 14.35
CA ASN A 72 -18.23 8.92 14.86
C ASN A 72 -19.08 9.58 13.75
N SER A 73 -18.81 9.26 12.49
CA SER A 73 -19.48 9.81 11.31
C SER A 73 -19.63 8.72 10.25
N PRO A 74 -20.60 7.79 10.38
CA PRO A 74 -20.70 6.63 9.48
C PRO A 74 -20.95 6.96 8.00
N SER A 75 -21.37 8.19 7.69
CA SER A 75 -21.50 8.73 6.32
C SER A 75 -20.17 9.19 5.72
N GLU A 76 -19.11 9.23 6.51
CA GLU A 76 -17.76 9.60 6.08
C GLU A 76 -16.85 8.38 6.07
N GLN A 77 -15.79 8.47 5.28
CA GLN A 77 -14.75 7.45 5.21
C GLN A 77 -13.52 7.91 5.99
N CYS A 78 -12.82 6.95 6.58
CA CYS A 78 -11.62 7.12 7.37
C CYS A 78 -10.57 6.12 6.90
N LEU A 79 -9.31 6.51 7.05
CA LEU A 79 -8.19 5.57 7.05
C LEU A 79 -8.25 4.74 8.34
N TRP A 80 -8.08 3.44 8.21
CA TRP A 80 -7.98 2.50 9.31
C TRP A 80 -6.63 1.82 9.26
N LEU A 81 -6.05 1.53 10.43
CA LEU A 81 -4.81 0.79 10.60
C LEU A 81 -4.99 -0.25 11.70
N THR A 82 -4.53 -1.48 11.46
CA THR A 82 -4.56 -2.56 12.46
C THR A 82 -3.23 -3.31 12.55
N GLY A 83 -2.88 -3.69 13.77
CA GLY A 83 -1.71 -4.53 14.07
C GLY A 83 -0.40 -3.98 13.53
N GLY A 84 0.51 -4.88 13.17
CA GLY A 84 1.87 -4.57 12.73
C GLY A 84 2.92 -5.05 13.71
N PHE A 85 4.18 -4.74 13.39
CA PHE A 85 5.35 -5.05 14.21
C PHE A 85 6.03 -3.75 14.63
N SER A 86 6.25 -3.59 15.92
CA SER A 86 6.77 -2.38 16.56
C SER A 86 7.94 -2.70 17.51
N GLU A 87 8.51 -1.69 18.17
CA GLU A 87 9.50 -1.92 19.23
C GLU A 87 8.90 -2.76 20.38
N PRO A 88 9.73 -3.49 21.15
CA PRO A 88 9.24 -4.33 22.23
C PRO A 88 8.39 -3.54 23.21
N HIS A 89 7.18 -4.04 23.47
CA HIS A 89 6.23 -3.42 24.39
C HIS A 89 5.60 -4.48 25.27
N ARG A 90 5.08 -4.03 26.42
CA ARG A 90 4.46 -4.90 27.40
C ARG A 90 2.98 -5.09 27.04
N THR A 91 2.56 -6.35 26.95
CA THR A 91 1.18 -6.76 26.73
C THR A 91 0.34 -6.66 28.00
N TRP A 92 -0.96 -6.90 27.85
CA TRP A 92 -1.90 -6.93 28.98
C TRP A 92 -1.56 -8.01 30.03
N ASP A 93 -1.13 -9.19 29.58
CA ASP A 93 -0.68 -10.31 30.41
C ASP A 93 0.77 -10.15 30.91
N LEU A 94 1.37 -8.97 30.71
CA LEU A 94 2.71 -8.57 31.16
C LEU A 94 3.87 -9.29 30.44
N GLU A 95 3.59 -9.96 29.33
CA GLU A 95 4.59 -10.46 28.41
C GLU A 95 5.20 -9.30 27.58
N ILE A 96 6.36 -9.55 26.99
CA ILE A 96 7.02 -8.59 26.09
C ILE A 96 6.88 -9.13 24.68
N GLU A 97 6.20 -8.39 23.82
CA GLU A 97 6.02 -8.72 22.41
C GLU A 97 6.37 -7.53 21.51
N ASN A 98 6.46 -7.77 20.21
CA ASN A 98 6.69 -6.73 19.21
C ASN A 98 5.44 -6.49 18.35
N GLU A 99 4.62 -7.52 18.21
CA GLU A 99 3.40 -7.57 17.43
C GLU A 99 2.29 -6.74 18.09
N ASN A 100 1.47 -6.06 17.29
CA ASN A 100 0.40 -5.24 17.82
C ASN A 100 -0.97 -5.89 17.61
N ALA A 101 -1.85 -5.74 18.61
CA ALA A 101 -3.26 -6.13 18.59
C ALA A 101 -4.18 -4.91 18.78
N ASP A 102 -3.89 -3.80 18.11
CA ASP A 102 -4.62 -2.53 18.24
C ASP A 102 -5.24 -2.10 16.90
N ALA A 103 -6.19 -1.15 17.00
CA ALA A 103 -6.81 -0.51 15.86
C ALA A 103 -6.74 1.00 16.01
N TRP A 104 -6.45 1.69 14.91
CA TRP A 104 -6.36 3.13 14.80
C TRP A 104 -7.18 3.62 13.61
N TRP A 105 -7.68 4.85 13.69
CA TRP A 105 -8.36 5.49 12.56
C TRP A 105 -8.01 6.97 12.44
N SER A 106 -8.15 7.51 11.23
CA SER A 106 -7.92 8.92 10.94
C SER A 106 -8.82 9.40 9.79
N GLN A 107 -9.35 10.63 9.91
CA GLN A 107 -10.14 11.27 8.85
C GLN A 107 -9.26 12.01 7.83
N ASP A 108 -8.05 12.40 8.24
CA ASP A 108 -7.17 13.33 7.52
C ASP A 108 -5.78 12.73 7.24
N GLY A 109 -5.42 11.62 7.89
CA GLY A 109 -4.08 11.05 7.87
C GLY A 109 -3.08 11.77 8.78
N GLU A 110 -3.46 12.92 9.36
CA GLU A 110 -2.65 13.74 10.26
C GLU A 110 -2.89 13.36 11.72
N THR A 111 -4.16 13.26 12.13
CA THR A 111 -4.54 12.93 13.51
C THR A 111 -5.03 11.50 13.58
N TRP A 112 -4.31 10.65 14.32
CA TRP A 112 -4.67 9.24 14.48
C TRP A 112 -5.25 8.95 15.86
N HIS A 113 -6.42 8.32 15.86
CA HIS A 113 -7.16 7.99 17.07
C HIS A 113 -7.07 6.49 17.34
N GLN A 114 -6.45 6.11 18.46
CA GLN A 114 -6.52 4.73 18.94
C GLN A 114 -7.95 4.41 19.35
N VAL A 115 -8.44 3.26 18.91
CA VAL A 115 -9.69 2.70 19.44
C VAL A 115 -9.42 2.18 20.84
N THR A 116 -10.13 2.72 21.84
CA THR A 116 -9.90 2.43 23.26
C THR A 116 -11.03 1.63 23.91
N ASP A 117 -12.06 1.34 23.13
CA ASP A 117 -13.28 0.61 23.46
C ASP A 117 -13.47 -0.61 22.54
N LEU A 118 -12.39 -1.34 22.23
CA LEU A 118 -12.44 -2.57 21.43
C LEU A 118 -13.16 -3.68 22.17
N ASP A 119 -14.10 -4.31 21.47
CA ASP A 119 -14.95 -5.38 22.00
C ASP A 119 -15.20 -6.46 20.93
N GLY A 120 -15.84 -7.57 21.31
CA GLY A 120 -16.19 -8.66 20.41
C GLY A 120 -15.88 -10.05 20.95
N ASP A 121 -15.49 -10.94 20.05
CA ASP A 121 -15.32 -12.37 20.33
C ASP A 121 -13.97 -12.69 21.00
N PHE A 122 -13.83 -12.39 22.30
CA PHE A 122 -12.66 -12.77 23.11
C PHE A 122 -12.66 -14.26 23.46
N LEU A 123 -12.34 -15.11 22.48
CA LEU A 123 -12.49 -16.57 22.55
C LEU A 123 -11.18 -17.29 22.87
N ARG A 124 -11.23 -18.22 23.82
CA ARG A 124 -10.06 -19.04 24.25
C ARG A 124 -9.52 -19.88 23.08
N GLY A 125 -8.22 -19.71 22.79
CA GLY A 125 -7.50 -20.46 21.76
C GLY A 125 -7.70 -19.95 20.33
N VAL A 126 -8.43 -18.85 20.16
CA VAL A 126 -8.68 -18.21 18.87
C VAL A 126 -8.22 -16.76 18.87
N GLY A 127 -8.30 -16.08 20.02
CA GLY A 127 -7.90 -14.70 20.19
C GLY A 127 -7.44 -14.36 21.61
N ASN A 128 -7.33 -13.06 21.90
CA ASN A 128 -6.87 -12.48 23.17
C ASN A 128 -7.87 -12.66 24.32
N TRP A 129 -8.31 -13.90 24.59
CA TRP A 129 -9.40 -14.24 25.51
C TRP A 129 -9.26 -13.71 26.95
N ASP A 130 -8.04 -13.35 27.35
CA ASP A 130 -7.67 -12.81 28.65
C ASP A 130 -7.50 -11.28 28.65
N ALA A 131 -7.53 -10.65 27.49
CA ALA A 131 -7.64 -9.20 27.37
C ALA A 131 -8.99 -8.72 27.88
N LYS A 132 -9.00 -7.50 28.43
CA LYS A 132 -10.20 -6.87 28.97
C LYS A 132 -11.09 -6.36 27.82
N PRO A 133 -12.36 -6.80 27.72
CA PRO A 133 -13.32 -6.20 26.78
C PRO A 133 -13.52 -4.70 27.05
N GLY A 134 -13.68 -3.91 25.99
CA GLY A 134 -13.74 -2.45 26.06
C GLY A 134 -12.40 -1.80 26.39
N SER A 135 -11.28 -2.42 25.98
CA SER A 135 -9.93 -1.86 26.13
C SER A 135 -9.33 -1.45 24.77
N HIS A 136 -8.05 -1.08 24.73
CA HIS A 136 -7.33 -0.78 23.49
C HIS A 136 -6.72 -2.03 22.83
N VAL A 137 -7.01 -3.22 23.36
CA VAL A 137 -6.55 -4.51 22.84
C VAL A 137 -7.71 -5.21 22.13
N ALA A 138 -7.48 -5.60 20.89
CA ALA A 138 -8.43 -6.30 20.05
C ALA A 138 -8.66 -7.75 20.50
N PRO A 139 -9.83 -8.36 20.16
CA PRO A 139 -10.07 -9.78 20.41
C PRO A 139 -9.21 -10.73 19.59
N TRP A 140 -8.64 -10.34 18.44
CA TRP A 140 -7.68 -11.16 17.71
C TRP A 140 -6.26 -11.01 18.28
N TYR A 141 -5.48 -12.10 18.26
CA TYR A 141 -4.07 -12.05 18.64
C TYR A 141 -3.30 -10.96 17.91
N SER A 142 -2.30 -10.40 18.61
CA SER A 142 -1.28 -9.51 18.05
C SER A 142 -0.72 -10.12 16.77
N ARG A 143 -0.46 -9.33 15.72
CA ARG A 143 0.00 -9.88 14.42
C ARG A 143 0.56 -8.84 13.49
N TYR A 144 1.32 -9.31 12.51
CA TYR A 144 1.79 -8.52 11.38
C TYR A 144 1.72 -9.33 10.08
N GLY A 145 1.77 -8.64 8.93
CA GLY A 145 1.67 -9.25 7.62
C GLY A 145 0.30 -9.89 7.35
N HIS A 146 -0.74 -9.48 8.07
CA HIS A 146 -2.13 -9.78 7.75
C HIS A 146 -2.67 -8.80 6.70
N SER A 147 -3.88 -9.04 6.22
CA SER A 147 -4.63 -8.07 5.42
C SER A 147 -5.81 -7.48 6.18
N LEU A 148 -6.24 -6.30 5.74
CA LEU A 148 -7.44 -5.62 6.20
C LEU A 148 -8.15 -5.05 4.98
N ASP A 149 -9.36 -5.52 4.70
CA ASP A 149 -10.09 -5.18 3.48
C ASP A 149 -11.55 -4.82 3.80
N ALA A 150 -12.06 -3.76 3.18
CA ALA A 150 -13.43 -3.30 3.35
C ALA A 150 -14.34 -3.82 2.22
N LEU A 151 -15.40 -4.54 2.56
CA LEU A 151 -16.35 -5.13 1.60
C LEU A 151 -17.73 -4.49 1.71
N ASP A 152 -18.31 -4.19 0.55
CA ASP A 152 -19.71 -3.79 0.36
C ASP A 152 -20.56 -5.05 0.14
N GLY A 153 -21.43 -5.37 1.10
CA GLY A 153 -22.23 -6.59 1.13
C GLY A 153 -23.60 -6.47 0.49
N ASP A 154 -24.07 -5.25 0.22
CA ASP A 154 -25.39 -5.00 -0.38
C ASP A 154 -25.34 -4.23 -1.70
N ALA A 155 -24.14 -3.91 -2.17
CA ALA A 155 -23.85 -3.24 -3.42
C ALA A 155 -24.36 -1.79 -3.48
N ASP A 156 -24.53 -1.12 -2.35
CA ASP A 156 -24.94 0.29 -2.30
C ASP A 156 -23.81 1.29 -2.59
N GLY A 157 -22.57 0.80 -2.73
CA GLY A 157 -21.38 1.60 -2.97
C GLY A 157 -20.62 2.00 -1.69
N SER A 158 -21.10 1.57 -0.53
CA SER A 158 -20.47 1.79 0.78
C SER A 158 -20.03 0.46 1.37
N ALA A 159 -18.85 0.44 1.99
CA ALA A 159 -18.40 -0.77 2.66
C ALA A 159 -19.22 -1.04 3.95
N ASP A 160 -19.68 -2.27 4.09
CA ASP A 160 -20.46 -2.76 5.21
C ASP A 160 -19.60 -3.32 6.35
N VAL A 161 -18.53 -4.02 5.98
CA VAL A 161 -17.66 -4.76 6.88
C VAL A 161 -16.19 -4.55 6.53
N MET A 162 -15.35 -4.47 7.56
CA MET A 162 -13.92 -4.75 7.46
C MET A 162 -13.69 -6.23 7.71
N VAL A 163 -12.79 -6.82 6.94
CA VAL A 163 -12.34 -8.21 7.06
C VAL A 163 -10.85 -8.20 7.32
N LEU A 164 -10.43 -8.74 8.45
CA LEU A 164 -9.04 -9.02 8.79
C LEU A 164 -8.76 -10.50 8.54
N ALA A 165 -7.70 -10.82 7.81
CA ALA A 165 -7.37 -12.18 7.44
C ALA A 165 -5.88 -12.52 7.56
N GLY A 166 -5.59 -13.67 8.18
CA GLY A 166 -4.26 -14.25 8.26
C GLY A 166 -3.28 -13.41 9.08
N GLY A 167 -2.01 -13.41 8.68
CA GLY A 167 -0.92 -12.75 9.41
C GLY A 167 -0.11 -13.74 10.26
N ASN A 168 0.87 -13.20 10.98
CA ASN A 168 1.80 -14.00 11.76
C ASN A 168 1.83 -13.59 13.23
N SER A 169 1.58 -14.53 14.14
CA SER A 169 1.90 -14.44 15.57
C SER A 169 1.66 -15.75 16.32
N PRO A 170 2.70 -16.35 16.95
CA PRO A 170 4.09 -16.40 16.48
C PRO A 170 4.22 -17.20 15.16
N MET A 171 3.14 -17.86 14.74
CA MET A 171 3.04 -18.64 13.51
C MET A 171 2.04 -18.01 12.54
N PRO A 172 2.10 -18.35 11.24
CA PRO A 172 1.10 -17.92 10.29
C PRO A 172 -0.30 -18.39 10.71
N SER A 173 -1.32 -17.60 10.37
CA SER A 173 -2.71 -17.87 10.68
C SER A 173 -3.59 -17.90 9.42
N ASN A 174 -4.76 -18.53 9.54
CA ASN A 174 -5.85 -18.49 8.57
C ASN A 174 -7.19 -18.13 9.21
N ASP A 175 -7.16 -17.54 10.40
CA ASP A 175 -8.34 -16.94 11.00
C ASP A 175 -8.81 -15.72 10.21
N VAL A 176 -10.12 -15.54 10.25
CA VAL A 176 -10.83 -14.41 9.65
C VAL A 176 -11.65 -13.74 10.75
N TRP A 177 -11.52 -12.42 10.82
CA TRP A 177 -12.26 -11.57 11.75
C TRP A 177 -13.01 -10.51 10.95
N ILE A 178 -14.25 -10.24 11.34
CA ILE A 178 -15.10 -9.28 10.65
C ILE A 178 -15.61 -8.22 11.61
N SER A 179 -15.69 -6.98 11.14
CA SER A 179 -16.25 -5.88 11.92
C SER A 179 -17.07 -4.94 11.08
N ARG A 180 -18.23 -4.55 11.61
CA ARG A 180 -19.10 -3.55 10.97
C ARG A 180 -18.74 -2.12 11.35
N ASN A 181 -17.86 -1.88 12.30
CA ASN A 181 -17.62 -0.53 12.85
C ASN A 181 -16.17 -0.30 13.32
N GLY A 182 -15.31 -1.30 13.23
CA GLY A 182 -13.93 -1.28 13.70
C GLY A 182 -13.74 -1.30 15.22
N ARG A 183 -14.83 -1.31 16.00
CA ARG A 183 -14.81 -1.41 17.46
C ARG A 183 -15.20 -2.80 17.95
N TYR A 184 -16.27 -3.35 17.39
CA TYR A 184 -16.78 -4.68 17.70
C TYR A 184 -16.37 -5.66 16.60
N TRP A 185 -15.70 -6.75 16.97
CA TRP A 185 -15.15 -7.68 15.99
C TRP A 185 -15.51 -9.11 16.31
N ASN A 186 -16.02 -9.79 15.29
CA ASN A 186 -16.49 -11.15 15.40
C ASN A 186 -15.52 -12.11 14.73
N TYR A 187 -15.31 -13.26 15.36
CA TYR A 187 -14.54 -14.35 14.81
C TYR A 187 -15.38 -15.07 13.75
N ASP A 188 -15.05 -14.88 12.48
CA ASP A 188 -15.82 -15.48 11.38
C ASP A 188 -15.50 -16.97 11.22
N GLY A 189 -14.26 -17.37 11.49
CA GLY A 189 -13.81 -18.76 11.43
C GLY A 189 -12.36 -18.89 10.97
N LYS A 190 -11.94 -20.13 10.67
CA LYS A 190 -10.71 -20.38 9.90
C LYS A 190 -11.08 -20.59 8.45
N ALA A 191 -10.49 -19.81 7.57
CA ALA A 191 -10.66 -20.01 6.14
C ALA A 191 -10.01 -21.34 5.69
N PRO A 192 -10.48 -21.95 4.58
CA PRO A 192 -10.00 -23.27 4.13
C PRO A 192 -8.58 -23.25 3.56
N TRP A 193 -8.00 -22.08 3.33
CA TRP A 193 -6.61 -21.95 2.90
C TRP A 193 -5.62 -22.24 4.03
N SER A 194 -4.43 -22.68 3.64
CA SER A 194 -3.32 -22.86 4.57
C SER A 194 -2.96 -21.54 5.25
N ALA A 195 -2.69 -21.62 6.55
CA ALA A 195 -2.24 -20.50 7.37
C ALA A 195 -1.05 -19.77 6.72
N ARG A 196 -1.17 -18.45 6.61
CA ARG A 196 -0.25 -17.62 5.84
C ARG A 196 -0.14 -16.20 6.38
N ALA A 197 0.99 -15.57 6.08
CA ALA A 197 1.24 -14.15 6.29
C ALA A 197 1.84 -13.54 5.02
N TYR A 198 1.94 -12.21 4.94
CA TYR A 198 2.50 -11.50 3.80
C TYR A 198 1.89 -11.92 2.45
N HIS A 199 0.63 -12.38 2.47
CA HIS A 199 -0.18 -12.53 1.26
C HIS A 199 -0.59 -11.16 0.75
N ALA A 200 -0.87 -11.06 -0.55
CA ALA A 200 -1.59 -9.90 -1.05
C ALA A 200 -3.09 -10.12 -0.87
N SER A 201 -3.81 -9.04 -0.60
CA SER A 201 -5.27 -8.99 -0.63
C SER A 201 -5.74 -7.87 -1.53
N VAL A 202 -6.94 -8.04 -2.07
CA VAL A 202 -7.60 -7.01 -2.88
C VAL A 202 -9.08 -7.32 -3.04
N VAL A 203 -9.91 -6.28 -2.99
CA VAL A 203 -11.33 -6.40 -3.35
C VAL A 203 -11.45 -6.26 -4.86
N TYR A 204 -11.86 -7.34 -5.52
CA TYR A 204 -12.07 -7.39 -6.97
C TYR A 204 -13.46 -7.96 -7.26
N LYS A 205 -14.27 -7.24 -8.05
CA LYS A 205 -15.65 -7.62 -8.36
C LYS A 205 -16.45 -7.97 -7.10
N LYS A 206 -16.34 -7.12 -6.07
CA LYS A 206 -17.05 -7.22 -4.78
C LYS A 206 -16.69 -8.46 -3.95
N LYS A 207 -15.61 -9.14 -4.29
CA LYS A 207 -15.10 -10.30 -3.55
C LYS A 207 -13.71 -10.01 -3.03
N LEU A 208 -13.37 -10.61 -1.90
CA LEU A 208 -12.02 -10.54 -1.33
C LEU A 208 -11.14 -11.59 -1.99
N TRP A 209 -10.04 -11.19 -2.60
CA TRP A 209 -9.06 -12.10 -3.18
C TRP A 209 -7.83 -12.17 -2.28
N ILE A 210 -7.42 -13.37 -1.90
CA ILE A 210 -6.20 -13.64 -1.13
C ILE A 210 -5.21 -14.36 -2.05
N LEU A 211 -4.03 -13.78 -2.25
CA LEU A 211 -3.06 -14.23 -3.24
C LEU A 211 -1.70 -14.52 -2.60
N GLY A 212 -1.22 -15.74 -2.79
CA GLY A 212 0.09 -16.20 -2.31
C GLY A 212 0.29 -16.02 -0.80
N GLY A 213 1.50 -15.67 -0.38
CA GLY A 213 1.87 -15.49 1.03
C GLY A 213 2.99 -16.44 1.48
N THR A 214 3.37 -16.37 2.75
CA THR A 214 4.33 -17.26 3.40
C THR A 214 3.61 -18.24 4.35
N PRO A 215 3.82 -19.57 4.25
CA PRO A 215 4.76 -20.27 3.36
C PRO A 215 4.50 -20.00 1.87
N LEU A 216 5.58 -19.87 1.07
CA LEU A 216 5.51 -19.43 -0.32
C LEU A 216 4.46 -20.22 -1.09
N SER A 217 3.51 -19.50 -1.66
CA SER A 217 2.36 -20.07 -2.34
C SER A 217 2.00 -19.28 -3.59
N ASN A 218 1.44 -19.97 -4.57
CA ASN A 218 0.74 -19.41 -5.73
C ASN A 218 -0.76 -19.66 -5.73
N ASP A 219 -1.29 -20.06 -4.57
CA ASP A 219 -2.72 -20.24 -4.40
C ASP A 219 -3.44 -18.90 -4.42
N VAL A 220 -4.62 -18.92 -5.04
CA VAL A 220 -5.57 -17.82 -5.07
C VAL A 220 -6.88 -18.29 -4.44
N TRP A 221 -7.37 -17.53 -3.48
CA TRP A 221 -8.62 -17.80 -2.79
C TRP A 221 -9.55 -16.60 -2.89
N VAL A 222 -10.83 -16.88 -3.09
CA VAL A 222 -11.86 -15.86 -3.27
C VAL A 222 -12.89 -16.01 -2.16
N GLY A 223 -13.03 -14.96 -1.36
CA GLY A 223 -14.01 -14.82 -0.29
C GLY A 223 -15.20 -14.00 -0.77
N SER A 224 -16.40 -14.55 -0.66
CA SER A 224 -17.66 -13.84 -0.90
C SER A 224 -18.30 -13.50 0.44
N LEU A 225 -18.70 -12.24 0.61
CA LEU A 225 -19.46 -11.83 1.79
C LEU A 225 -20.92 -12.25 1.62
N VAL A 226 -21.44 -13.00 2.59
CA VAL A 226 -22.81 -13.52 2.56
C VAL A 226 -23.56 -13.00 3.78
N LYS A 227 -24.79 -12.51 3.59
CA LYS A 227 -25.67 -12.10 4.69
C LYS A 227 -26.05 -13.31 5.52
N ASP A 228 -25.74 -13.26 6.81
CA ASP A 228 -26.11 -14.28 7.78
C ASP A 228 -26.71 -13.60 9.03
N PRO A 229 -28.05 -13.52 9.13
CA PRO A 229 -28.71 -12.86 10.25
C PRO A 229 -28.57 -13.62 11.57
N THR A 230 -28.01 -14.83 11.56
CA THR A 230 -27.76 -15.60 12.79
C THR A 230 -26.48 -15.18 13.49
N ARG A 231 -25.61 -14.42 12.80
CA ARG A 231 -24.36 -13.90 13.36
C ARG A 231 -24.52 -12.46 13.82
N ASP A 232 -23.81 -12.07 14.87
CA ASP A 232 -23.82 -10.69 15.39
C ASP A 232 -23.37 -9.67 14.34
N ALA A 233 -22.39 -10.04 13.52
CA ALA A 233 -21.95 -9.22 12.40
C ALA A 233 -22.97 -9.13 11.26
N GLY A 234 -24.01 -9.96 11.22
CA GLY A 234 -24.99 -10.03 10.14
C GLY A 234 -24.44 -10.58 8.81
N TYR A 235 -23.18 -11.00 8.79
CA TYR A 235 -22.48 -11.49 7.62
C TYR A 235 -21.51 -12.62 8.00
N THR A 236 -21.10 -13.41 7.01
CA THR A 236 -20.00 -14.39 7.09
C THR A 236 -19.24 -14.47 5.77
N MET A 237 -18.00 -15.00 5.78
CA MET A 237 -17.22 -15.19 4.55
C MET A 237 -17.32 -16.62 4.04
N GLU A 238 -17.75 -16.77 2.78
CA GLU A 238 -17.69 -18.04 2.05
C GLU A 238 -16.49 -18.06 1.10
N TRP A 239 -15.69 -19.12 1.16
CA TRP A 239 -14.43 -19.21 0.44
C TRP A 239 -14.44 -20.26 -0.67
N SER A 240 -13.91 -19.91 -1.83
CA SER A 240 -13.64 -20.82 -2.94
C SER A 240 -12.20 -20.69 -3.41
N LYS A 241 -11.56 -21.83 -3.74
CA LYS A 241 -10.23 -21.83 -4.35
C LYS A 241 -10.34 -21.58 -5.85
N GLU A 242 -9.55 -20.64 -6.36
CA GLU A 242 -9.42 -20.42 -7.79
C GLU A 242 -8.43 -21.41 -8.43
N LYS A 243 -8.46 -21.49 -9.76
CA LYS A 243 -7.45 -22.28 -10.49
C LYS A 243 -6.06 -21.79 -10.12
N GLU A 244 -5.15 -22.76 -9.99
CA GLU A 244 -3.77 -22.50 -9.61
C GLU A 244 -3.15 -21.48 -10.56
N ALA A 245 -2.57 -20.43 -9.98
CA ALA A 245 -2.04 -19.36 -10.77
C ALA A 245 -0.68 -19.75 -11.37
N PRO A 246 -0.39 -19.35 -12.61
CA PRO A 246 0.84 -19.73 -13.31
C PRO A 246 2.09 -18.99 -12.80
N TRP A 247 1.92 -17.91 -12.04
CA TRP A 247 3.04 -17.16 -11.48
C TRP A 247 3.73 -17.93 -10.35
N THR A 248 5.04 -17.71 -10.20
CA THR A 248 5.87 -18.35 -9.18
C THR A 248 5.32 -18.13 -7.77
N SER A 249 5.30 -19.18 -6.94
CA SER A 249 4.96 -19.09 -5.52
C SER A 249 5.76 -18.00 -4.81
N ARG A 250 5.07 -17.03 -4.19
CA ARG A 250 5.69 -15.81 -3.68
C ARG A 250 4.95 -15.19 -2.49
N ALA A 251 5.63 -14.30 -1.76
CA ALA A 251 5.10 -13.54 -0.63
C ALA A 251 5.54 -12.07 -0.71
N GLY A 252 4.90 -11.17 0.05
CA GLY A 252 5.22 -9.74 0.07
C GLY A 252 5.02 -9.05 -1.28
N MET A 253 4.17 -9.63 -2.13
CA MET A 253 3.72 -8.99 -3.37
C MET A 253 2.61 -7.97 -3.05
N CYS A 254 2.26 -7.16 -4.04
CA CYS A 254 1.14 -6.24 -3.92
C CYS A 254 0.09 -6.53 -4.99
N ALA A 255 -1.19 -6.29 -4.69
CA ALA A 255 -2.29 -6.50 -5.62
C ALA A 255 -3.25 -5.32 -5.64
N VAL A 256 -3.77 -4.98 -6.82
CA VAL A 256 -4.73 -3.86 -7.01
C VAL A 256 -5.85 -4.23 -7.97
N SER A 257 -7.04 -3.66 -7.75
CA SER A 257 -8.17 -3.74 -8.66
C SER A 257 -8.43 -2.41 -9.36
N GLN A 258 -8.34 -2.40 -10.68
CA GLN A 258 -8.47 -1.21 -11.49
C GLN A 258 -9.78 -1.21 -12.27
N GLN A 259 -10.63 -0.20 -12.07
CA GLN A 259 -11.81 0.06 -12.89
C GLN A 259 -11.45 0.97 -14.09
N ARG A 260 -11.95 0.62 -15.28
CA ARG A 260 -11.74 1.34 -16.53
C ARG A 260 -13.00 1.40 -17.37
N ASN A 261 -13.17 2.49 -18.08
CA ASN A 261 -14.13 2.61 -19.17
C ASN A 261 -13.51 2.09 -20.47
N VAL A 262 -14.19 1.16 -21.12
CA VAL A 262 -13.80 0.63 -22.43
C VAL A 262 -14.91 0.85 -23.44
N ASN A 263 -14.53 1.12 -24.68
CA ASN A 263 -15.48 1.21 -25.78
C ASN A 263 -16.08 -0.18 -26.02
N ALA A 264 -17.40 -0.26 -25.97
CA ALA A 264 -18.20 -1.44 -26.24
C ALA A 264 -19.16 -1.15 -27.41
N THR A 265 -19.74 -2.21 -27.99
CA THR A 265 -20.62 -2.12 -29.16
C THR A 265 -21.80 -1.17 -28.95
N ASP A 266 -22.31 -1.09 -27.71
CA ASP A 266 -23.47 -0.26 -27.32
C ASP A 266 -23.10 0.96 -26.44
N GLY A 267 -21.83 1.41 -26.47
CA GLY A 267 -21.39 2.61 -25.74
C GLY A 267 -20.13 2.39 -24.92
N VAL A 268 -20.12 2.86 -23.67
CA VAL A 268 -18.98 2.72 -22.76
C VAL A 268 -19.33 1.67 -21.71
N ALA A 269 -18.55 0.59 -21.65
CA ALA A 269 -18.65 -0.40 -20.59
C ALA A 269 -17.61 -0.14 -19.51
N GLN A 270 -18.00 -0.28 -18.24
CA GLN A 270 -17.04 -0.28 -17.14
C GLN A 270 -16.53 -1.71 -16.93
N VAL A 271 -15.22 -1.89 -16.97
CA VAL A 271 -14.53 -3.15 -16.71
C VAL A 271 -13.62 -3.00 -15.52
N GLU A 272 -13.46 -4.08 -14.77
CA GLU A 272 -12.54 -4.14 -13.64
C GLU A 272 -11.46 -5.19 -13.93
N TYR A 273 -10.21 -4.81 -13.70
CA TYR A 273 -9.03 -5.66 -13.84
C TYR A 273 -8.37 -5.88 -12.49
N LEU A 274 -7.73 -7.03 -12.32
CA LEU A 274 -6.94 -7.36 -11.13
C LEU A 274 -5.48 -7.55 -11.53
N TYR A 275 -4.57 -6.91 -10.81
CA TYR A 275 -3.14 -6.95 -11.03
C TYR A 275 -2.40 -7.51 -9.82
N VAL A 276 -1.33 -8.27 -10.06
CA VAL A 276 -0.35 -8.72 -9.06
C VAL A 276 1.03 -8.22 -9.49
N ILE A 277 1.77 -7.63 -8.56
CA ILE A 277 3.01 -6.90 -8.86
C ILE A 277 4.13 -7.37 -7.93
N GLY A 278 5.24 -7.81 -8.53
CA GLY A 278 6.46 -8.19 -7.82
C GLY A 278 6.28 -9.30 -6.78
N GLY A 279 6.95 -9.16 -5.65
CA GLY A 279 6.98 -10.13 -4.56
C GLY A 279 8.31 -10.88 -4.45
N PHE A 280 8.46 -11.63 -3.38
CA PHE A 280 9.63 -12.45 -3.09
C PHE A 280 9.31 -13.92 -3.39
N ALA A 281 10.10 -14.53 -4.27
CA ALA A 281 9.84 -15.87 -4.78
C ALA A 281 11.08 -16.76 -4.70
N GLN A 282 10.85 -18.07 -4.82
CA GLN A 282 11.90 -19.06 -5.03
C GLN A 282 11.76 -19.65 -6.43
N THR A 283 12.77 -19.40 -7.26
CA THR A 283 12.88 -19.85 -8.64
C THR A 283 14.01 -20.88 -8.78
N ASN A 284 14.21 -21.39 -10.00
CA ASN A 284 15.28 -22.34 -10.30
C ASN A 284 16.69 -21.74 -10.14
N ASP A 285 16.82 -20.42 -10.29
CA ASP A 285 18.09 -19.69 -10.22
C ASP A 285 18.32 -19.00 -8.85
N GLY A 286 17.47 -19.30 -7.87
CA GLY A 286 17.68 -18.94 -6.47
C GLY A 286 16.45 -18.35 -5.84
N ILE A 287 16.66 -17.69 -4.71
CA ILE A 287 15.60 -16.97 -4.01
C ILE A 287 15.85 -15.50 -4.28
N HIS A 288 14.86 -14.82 -4.86
CA HIS A 288 14.96 -13.40 -5.15
C HIS A 288 13.58 -12.74 -5.26
N THR A 289 13.58 -11.41 -5.22
CA THR A 289 12.39 -10.63 -5.55
C THR A 289 12.17 -10.54 -7.05
N GLU A 290 10.91 -10.52 -7.45
CA GLU A 290 10.43 -10.53 -8.83
C GLU A 290 10.12 -9.11 -9.31
N ASN A 291 10.24 -8.90 -10.62
CA ASN A 291 9.91 -7.66 -11.31
C ASN A 291 8.89 -7.84 -12.45
N ASP A 292 8.01 -8.82 -12.30
CA ASP A 292 6.92 -9.12 -13.22
C ASP A 292 5.59 -8.50 -12.76
N VAL A 293 4.66 -8.39 -13.71
CA VAL A 293 3.29 -7.95 -13.47
C VAL A 293 2.36 -8.97 -14.09
N TRP A 294 1.39 -9.44 -13.31
CA TRP A 294 0.38 -10.38 -13.77
C TRP A 294 -1.00 -9.74 -13.74
N LYS A 295 -1.80 -10.02 -14.76
CA LYS A 295 -3.17 -9.53 -14.90
C LYS A 295 -4.16 -10.69 -14.94
N TRP A 296 -5.23 -10.59 -14.17
CA TRP A 296 -6.39 -11.44 -14.31
C TRP A 296 -7.36 -10.85 -15.34
N ASP A 297 -7.69 -11.61 -16.37
CA ASP A 297 -8.61 -11.17 -17.44
C ASP A 297 -10.07 -11.58 -17.21
N GLY A 298 -10.38 -12.19 -16.05
CA GLY A 298 -11.69 -12.78 -15.75
C GLY A 298 -11.74 -14.29 -15.95
N SER A 299 -10.75 -14.89 -16.59
CA SER A 299 -10.69 -16.33 -16.87
C SER A 299 -9.34 -16.97 -16.58
N THR A 300 -8.24 -16.26 -16.84
CA THR A 300 -6.87 -16.73 -16.64
C THR A 300 -5.96 -15.58 -16.25
N TRP A 301 -4.84 -15.94 -15.63
CA TRP A 301 -3.73 -15.03 -15.39
C TRP A 301 -2.88 -14.92 -16.65
N LYS A 302 -2.47 -13.69 -16.98
CA LYS A 302 -1.54 -13.36 -18.06
C LYS A 302 -0.42 -12.50 -17.54
N GLU A 303 0.81 -12.87 -17.82
CA GLU A 303 1.97 -12.02 -17.56
C GLU A 303 1.94 -10.85 -18.54
N ILE A 304 2.02 -9.63 -18.01
CA ILE A 304 2.11 -8.42 -18.81
C ILE A 304 3.54 -8.24 -19.26
N GLN A 305 3.73 -8.20 -20.57
CA GLN A 305 5.02 -7.89 -21.16
C GLN A 305 5.30 -6.38 -21.03
N PRO A 306 6.54 -5.99 -20.72
CA PRO A 306 6.91 -4.59 -20.66
C PRO A 306 6.85 -3.95 -22.05
N ALA A 307 6.54 -2.66 -22.10
CA ALA A 307 6.41 -1.92 -23.35
C ALA A 307 7.74 -1.83 -24.13
N ASN A 308 7.67 -1.46 -25.40
CA ASN A 308 8.83 -1.14 -26.27
C ASN A 308 9.85 -2.29 -26.44
N ASN A 309 9.38 -3.55 -26.41
CA ASN A 309 10.23 -4.75 -26.50
C ASN A 309 11.32 -4.81 -25.41
N ALA A 310 11.10 -4.16 -24.27
CA ALA A 310 11.97 -4.33 -23.12
C ALA A 310 11.95 -5.80 -22.65
N THR A 311 13.03 -6.25 -22.02
CA THR A 311 13.13 -7.62 -21.48
C THR A 311 12.66 -7.72 -20.03
N SER A 312 12.39 -6.58 -19.38
CA SER A 312 11.93 -6.51 -18.00
C SER A 312 11.19 -5.22 -17.70
N MET A 313 10.40 -5.19 -16.64
CA MET A 313 9.86 -3.93 -16.12
C MET A 313 11.01 -2.97 -15.75
N PRO A 314 10.82 -1.65 -15.90
CA PRO A 314 11.90 -0.66 -15.70
C PRO A 314 12.27 -0.49 -14.23
N TRP A 315 11.39 -0.89 -13.30
CA TRP A 315 11.68 -0.96 -11.88
C TRP A 315 12.31 -2.31 -11.52
N ARG A 316 13.21 -2.29 -10.53
CA ARG A 316 13.90 -3.48 -10.03
C ARG A 316 12.96 -4.38 -9.23
N GLY A 317 13.30 -5.66 -9.17
CA GLY A 317 12.53 -6.65 -8.41
C GLY A 317 12.39 -6.26 -6.96
N ARG A 318 11.16 -6.36 -6.44
CA ARG A 318 10.80 -5.81 -5.12
C ARG A 318 9.75 -6.62 -4.39
N ALA A 319 9.84 -6.63 -3.06
CA ALA A 319 8.80 -7.12 -2.15
C ALA A 319 8.56 -6.13 -1.00
N PHE A 320 7.44 -6.30 -0.29
CA PHE A 320 7.00 -5.46 0.84
C PHE A 320 6.89 -3.97 0.46
N HIS A 321 6.51 -3.72 -0.80
CA HIS A 321 6.23 -2.40 -1.34
C HIS A 321 4.74 -2.10 -1.22
N GLY A 322 4.40 -0.82 -1.07
CA GLY A 322 3.01 -0.38 -1.12
C GLY A 322 2.55 -0.22 -2.56
N CYS A 323 1.30 -0.57 -2.85
CA CYS A 323 0.65 -0.27 -4.12
C CYS A 323 -0.78 0.20 -3.91
N ALA A 324 -1.26 1.05 -4.80
CA ALA A 324 -2.60 1.62 -4.73
C ALA A 324 -3.13 1.90 -6.12
N THR A 325 -4.45 2.08 -6.21
CA THR A 325 -5.12 2.40 -7.46
C THR A 325 -6.21 3.44 -7.31
N TRP A 326 -6.36 4.28 -8.34
CA TRP A 326 -7.42 5.29 -8.42
C TRP A 326 -8.49 4.85 -9.41
N ASN A 327 -9.68 4.54 -8.90
CA ASN A 327 -10.79 4.01 -9.71
C ASN A 327 -11.83 5.06 -10.16
N SER A 328 -11.80 6.28 -9.60
CA SER A 328 -12.74 7.35 -9.98
C SER A 328 -12.31 8.12 -11.23
N LEU A 329 -13.26 8.37 -12.14
CA LEU A 329 -13.06 9.14 -13.37
C LEU A 329 -13.10 10.66 -13.15
N THR A 330 -13.69 11.15 -12.06
CA THR A 330 -13.69 12.59 -11.72
C THR A 330 -12.33 13.07 -11.23
N ASN A 331 -11.53 12.16 -10.67
CA ASN A 331 -10.19 12.41 -10.15
C ASN A 331 -9.12 12.58 -11.25
N ARG A 332 -9.52 12.54 -12.54
CA ARG A 332 -8.64 12.62 -13.73
C ARG A 332 -7.96 13.98 -13.91
N ALA A 333 -8.50 15.06 -13.35
CA ALA A 333 -8.24 16.40 -13.87
C ALA A 333 -6.94 17.09 -13.39
N ARG A 334 -6.15 16.52 -12.46
CA ARG A 334 -5.08 17.30 -11.78
C ARG A 334 -3.69 16.69 -11.70
N TRP A 335 -3.51 15.41 -12.00
CA TRP A 335 -2.19 14.75 -11.95
C TRP A 335 -1.39 14.85 -13.27
N VAL A 336 -2.01 15.38 -14.34
CA VAL A 336 -1.48 15.38 -15.71
C VAL A 336 -1.25 16.80 -16.26
N ALA A 337 -1.60 17.84 -15.52
CA ALA A 337 -1.43 19.22 -15.95
C ALA A 337 -0.27 19.87 -15.19
N ASP A 338 0.93 19.89 -15.77
CA ASP A 338 1.64 21.15 -16.12
C ASP A 338 3.05 20.92 -16.75
N ASP A 339 3.29 19.86 -17.53
CA ASP A 339 4.53 19.78 -18.30
C ASP A 339 4.30 20.28 -19.74
N SER A 340 4.78 21.49 -20.02
CA SER A 340 4.81 22.08 -21.37
C SER A 340 5.73 21.32 -22.36
N SER A 341 6.53 20.36 -21.89
CA SER A 341 7.42 19.53 -22.71
C SER A 341 6.86 18.14 -23.03
N MET A 342 5.81 17.69 -22.33
CA MET A 342 5.00 16.53 -22.70
C MET A 342 3.69 16.99 -23.33
N HIS A 343 3.74 17.31 -24.63
CA HIS A 343 2.56 17.23 -25.47
C HIS A 343 2.12 15.76 -25.63
N LEU A 344 1.62 15.14 -24.56
CA LEU A 344 0.50 14.24 -24.73
C LEU A 344 -0.58 15.11 -25.38
N ASN A 345 -0.88 14.86 -26.66
CA ASN A 345 -2.08 15.39 -27.29
C ASN A 345 -3.26 14.85 -26.47
N ILE A 346 -3.67 15.55 -25.42
CA ILE A 346 -4.93 15.30 -24.72
C ILE A 346 -6.04 15.88 -25.60
N GLY A 347 -6.11 15.38 -26.84
CA GLY A 347 -7.26 15.51 -27.70
C GLY A 347 -8.34 14.63 -27.10
N ASN A 348 -9.34 15.28 -26.49
CA ASN A 348 -10.44 14.72 -25.71
C ASN A 348 -10.07 14.18 -24.31
N LEU A 349 -10.66 14.84 -23.31
CA LEU A 349 -10.92 14.32 -21.95
C LEU A 349 -11.73 13.00 -21.92
N SER A 350 -12.04 12.41 -23.08
CA SER A 350 -12.73 11.12 -23.22
C SER A 350 -11.79 9.91 -23.24
N ASP A 351 -10.48 10.08 -23.44
CA ASP A 351 -9.56 8.94 -23.51
C ASP A 351 -9.08 8.51 -22.10
N ASP A 352 -9.76 7.51 -21.53
CA ASP A 352 -9.44 6.91 -20.22
C ASP A 352 -8.13 6.10 -20.21
N SER A 353 -7.49 5.91 -21.37
CA SER A 353 -6.41 4.94 -21.52
C SER A 353 -5.06 5.37 -20.91
N THR A 354 -4.82 6.68 -20.74
CA THR A 354 -3.49 7.24 -20.40
C THR A 354 -3.34 7.75 -18.97
N ALA A 355 -4.43 7.89 -18.20
CA ALA A 355 -4.36 8.43 -16.85
C ALA A 355 -3.61 7.48 -15.89
N PRO A 356 -2.84 8.02 -14.92
CA PRO A 356 -2.20 7.20 -13.90
C PRO A 356 -3.25 6.52 -13.03
N ARG A 357 -3.07 5.22 -12.81
CA ARG A 357 -4.07 4.39 -12.12
C ARG A 357 -3.46 3.37 -11.20
N ILE A 358 -2.24 2.90 -11.45
CA ILE A 358 -1.55 1.93 -10.61
C ILE A 358 -0.30 2.63 -10.09
N PHE A 359 -0.11 2.64 -8.79
CA PHE A 359 1.07 3.22 -8.15
C PHE A 359 1.80 2.14 -7.35
N ILE A 360 3.12 2.19 -7.36
CA ILE A 360 3.98 1.39 -6.48
C ILE A 360 5.00 2.31 -5.78
N THR A 361 5.28 2.04 -4.51
CA THR A 361 6.21 2.82 -3.69
C THR A 361 7.11 1.91 -2.86
N GLY A 362 8.42 2.17 -2.90
CA GLY A 362 9.40 1.52 -2.03
C GLY A 362 9.42 0.00 -2.10
N GLY A 363 9.46 -0.63 -0.93
CA GLY A 363 9.82 -2.04 -0.77
C GLY A 363 11.31 -2.22 -0.97
N GLY A 364 11.73 -3.37 -1.47
CA GLY A 364 13.16 -3.60 -1.67
C GLY A 364 13.50 -4.96 -2.23
N TYR A 365 14.78 -5.11 -2.55
CA TYR A 365 15.34 -6.37 -3.03
C TYR A 365 15.77 -7.26 -1.87
N MET A 366 15.46 -8.53 -2.01
CA MET A 366 15.94 -9.59 -1.13
C MET A 366 16.29 -10.81 -1.98
N GLY A 367 17.43 -11.43 -1.75
CA GLY A 367 17.80 -12.66 -2.46
C GLY A 367 19.29 -12.87 -2.71
N THR A 368 19.61 -14.01 -3.32
CA THR A 368 20.97 -14.46 -3.65
C THR A 368 21.32 -14.36 -5.14
N LYS A 369 20.35 -14.07 -6.01
CA LYS A 369 20.58 -14.03 -7.45
C LYS A 369 21.60 -12.94 -7.80
N GLY A 370 22.76 -13.34 -8.28
CA GLY A 370 23.87 -12.46 -8.65
C GLY A 370 24.74 -11.95 -7.49
N ASN A 371 24.43 -12.28 -6.23
CA ASN A 371 25.22 -11.90 -5.06
C ASN A 371 25.69 -13.15 -4.31
N ASN A 372 27.00 -13.28 -4.11
CA ASN A 372 27.61 -14.42 -3.38
C ASN A 372 27.26 -14.45 -1.87
N GLU A 373 26.54 -13.45 -1.36
CA GLU A 373 26.06 -13.34 0.02
C GLU A 373 24.64 -12.73 0.03
N VAL A 374 23.74 -13.24 0.89
CA VAL A 374 22.44 -12.60 1.17
C VAL A 374 22.74 -11.28 1.87
N ARG A 375 22.60 -10.15 1.18
CA ARG A 375 22.68 -8.84 1.81
C ARG A 375 21.45 -8.59 2.66
N SER A 376 21.58 -7.73 3.68
CA SER A 376 20.45 -7.11 4.36
C SER A 376 19.49 -6.49 3.33
N PHE A 377 18.20 -6.51 3.63
CA PHE A 377 17.13 -6.02 2.76
C PHE A 377 17.47 -4.66 2.15
N GLU A 378 17.51 -4.59 0.82
CA GLU A 378 17.91 -3.38 0.09
C GLU A 378 16.68 -2.57 -0.29
N ALA A 379 16.32 -1.59 0.54
CA ALA A 379 15.07 -0.86 0.34
C ALA A 379 15.18 0.20 -0.76
N TYR A 380 14.07 0.49 -1.42
CA TYR A 380 13.97 1.48 -2.49
C TYR A 380 13.28 2.76 -2.01
N SER A 381 13.71 3.87 -2.59
CA SER A 381 13.20 5.23 -2.37
C SER A 381 12.36 5.74 -3.55
N ASP A 382 11.97 4.84 -4.45
CA ASP A 382 11.33 5.18 -5.71
C ASP A 382 9.81 5.02 -5.68
N THR A 383 9.15 5.81 -6.53
CA THR A 383 7.73 5.72 -6.80
C THR A 383 7.54 5.60 -8.30
N TRP A 384 6.66 4.69 -8.72
CA TRP A 384 6.32 4.49 -10.11
C TRP A 384 4.82 4.47 -10.28
N TRP A 385 4.37 4.89 -11.46
CA TRP A 385 2.98 4.70 -11.86
C TRP A 385 2.87 4.04 -13.23
N SER A 386 1.73 3.39 -13.45
CA SER A 386 1.33 2.85 -14.74
C SER A 386 -0.16 3.05 -14.95
N SER A 387 -0.57 3.22 -16.20
CA SER A 387 -1.98 3.14 -16.55
C SER A 387 -2.39 1.68 -16.75
N ASP A 388 -1.58 0.85 -17.42
CA ASP A 388 -1.98 -0.45 -17.96
C ASP A 388 -1.24 -1.66 -17.37
N GLY A 389 -0.17 -1.42 -16.60
CA GLY A 389 0.74 -2.42 -16.03
C GLY A 389 1.93 -2.78 -16.94
N SER A 390 1.97 -2.29 -18.18
CA SER A 390 3.03 -2.55 -19.18
C SER A 390 3.99 -1.36 -19.30
N THR A 391 3.45 -0.15 -19.36
CA THR A 391 4.25 1.09 -19.45
C THR A 391 4.32 1.73 -18.07
N TRP A 392 5.53 1.94 -17.56
CA TRP A 392 5.77 2.47 -16.22
C TRP A 392 6.61 3.74 -16.27
N TYR A 393 6.23 4.72 -15.47
CA TYR A 393 6.87 6.01 -15.37
C TYR A 393 7.35 6.23 -13.94
N ARG A 394 8.61 6.66 -13.80
CA ARG A 394 9.17 7.02 -12.50
C ARG A 394 8.70 8.41 -12.10
N VAL A 395 8.27 8.55 -10.84
CA VAL A 395 7.76 9.80 -10.27
C VAL A 395 8.87 10.69 -9.73
N ASN A 396 9.93 10.09 -9.18
CA ASN A 396 10.92 10.81 -8.41
C ASN A 396 12.28 10.90 -9.10
N TYR A 397 12.94 12.05 -8.91
CA TYR A 397 14.38 12.20 -9.04
C TYR A 397 15.09 11.63 -7.80
N GLU A 398 16.24 11.00 -8.04
CA GLU A 398 17.15 10.52 -6.99
C GLU A 398 18.61 10.79 -7.42
N GLU A 399 19.39 11.37 -6.51
CA GLU A 399 20.83 11.62 -6.69
C GLU A 399 21.61 11.08 -5.49
N GLY A 400 22.87 10.68 -5.71
CA GLY A 400 23.77 10.27 -4.63
C GLY A 400 23.95 8.75 -4.56
N SER A 401 24.40 8.26 -3.40
CA SER A 401 24.70 6.84 -3.20
C SER A 401 24.29 6.37 -1.82
N ARG A 402 23.53 5.28 -1.77
CA ARG A 402 23.19 4.63 -0.49
C ARG A 402 24.41 4.17 0.30
N TYR A 403 25.51 3.85 -0.37
CA TYR A 403 26.73 3.35 0.29
C TYR A 403 27.52 4.46 1.00
N LYS A 404 27.18 5.73 0.72
CA LYS A 404 27.80 6.90 1.31
C LYS A 404 26.80 7.71 2.15
N ASP A 405 25.61 7.16 2.39
CA ASP A 405 24.55 7.76 3.18
C ASP A 405 24.23 9.20 2.76
N ASN A 406 24.24 9.44 1.44
CA ASN A 406 24.08 10.75 0.85
C ASN A 406 23.05 10.76 -0.31
N ILE A 407 22.06 9.88 -0.25
CA ILE A 407 20.93 9.91 -1.19
C ILE A 407 20.13 11.19 -0.95
N TYR A 408 19.78 11.84 -2.04
CA TYR A 408 18.73 12.83 -2.14
C TYR A 408 17.60 12.25 -2.98
N SER A 409 16.36 12.42 -2.53
CA SER A 409 15.16 12.01 -3.27
C SER A 409 14.10 13.09 -3.22
N THR A 410 13.39 13.28 -4.32
CA THR A 410 12.16 14.11 -4.40
C THR A 410 10.92 13.39 -3.87
N ASN A 411 11.08 12.16 -3.37
CA ASN A 411 10.06 11.47 -2.60
C ASN A 411 10.28 11.74 -1.12
N GLU A 412 9.58 12.74 -0.56
CA GLU A 412 9.70 13.11 0.84
C GLU A 412 9.33 11.96 1.77
N TRP A 413 8.49 11.01 1.32
CA TRP A 413 8.17 9.82 2.11
C TRP A 413 9.38 8.95 2.47
N THR A 414 10.53 9.15 1.81
CA THR A 414 11.81 8.47 2.10
C THR A 414 12.65 9.19 3.16
N GLU A 415 12.23 10.41 3.54
CA GLU A 415 12.87 11.18 4.59
C GLU A 415 12.76 10.48 5.94
N THR A 416 13.86 10.50 6.69
CA THR A 416 13.95 9.98 8.06
C THR A 416 15.08 10.69 8.81
N THR A 417 15.14 10.47 10.12
CA THR A 417 16.22 11.00 10.97
C THR A 417 17.08 9.85 11.49
N VAL A 418 18.38 9.89 11.19
CA VAL A 418 19.38 8.94 11.70
C VAL A 418 20.44 9.75 12.43
N ASP A 419 20.70 9.41 13.70
CA ASP A 419 21.67 10.11 14.57
C ASP A 419 21.46 11.63 14.64
N GLY A 420 20.19 12.07 14.66
CA GLY A 420 19.83 13.49 14.70
C GLY A 420 20.00 14.24 13.38
N LYS A 421 20.35 13.55 12.28
CA LYS A 421 20.49 14.14 10.95
C LYS A 421 19.38 13.66 10.02
N LYS A 422 18.72 14.63 9.37
CA LYS A 422 17.77 14.38 8.28
C LYS A 422 18.50 13.73 7.10
N THR A 423 17.98 12.58 6.65
CA THR A 423 18.53 11.77 5.56
C THR A 423 17.38 11.13 4.77
N TYR A 424 17.67 10.63 3.57
CA TYR A 424 16.71 9.90 2.73
C TYR A 424 17.12 8.43 2.65
N ARG A 425 16.17 7.53 2.95
CA ARG A 425 16.37 6.07 2.97
C ARG A 425 15.19 5.39 2.29
N GLY A 426 15.43 4.29 1.61
CA GLY A 426 14.32 3.45 1.15
C GLY A 426 13.51 2.94 2.34
N LYS A 427 12.19 2.78 2.15
CA LYS A 427 11.30 2.21 3.17
C LYS A 427 10.56 0.98 2.65
N TRP A 428 10.22 0.10 3.58
CA TRP A 428 9.49 -1.14 3.32
C TRP A 428 8.52 -1.48 4.45
N GLY A 429 7.56 -2.35 4.14
CA GLY A 429 6.51 -2.73 5.10
C GLY A 429 5.59 -1.58 5.48
N HIS A 430 5.60 -0.50 4.70
CA HIS A 430 4.58 0.56 4.73
C HIS A 430 3.39 0.14 3.86
N THR A 431 2.27 0.82 4.07
CA THR A 431 1.08 0.70 3.21
C THR A 431 0.95 1.93 2.33
N LEU A 432 0.24 1.78 1.20
CA LEU A 432 -0.08 2.88 0.28
C LEU A 432 -1.58 2.88 0.06
N GLU A 433 -2.26 3.96 0.43
CA GLU A 433 -3.71 4.09 0.33
C GLU A 433 -4.10 5.24 -0.60
N ALA A 434 -5.10 5.00 -1.46
CA ALA A 434 -5.70 6.02 -2.31
C ALA A 434 -6.95 6.59 -1.62
N PHE A 435 -6.81 7.75 -0.98
CA PHE A 435 -7.83 8.34 -0.13
C PHE A 435 -8.01 9.86 -0.36
N HIS A 436 -8.96 10.50 0.30
CA HIS A 436 -9.21 11.93 0.09
C HIS A 436 -8.67 12.76 1.24
N ALA A 437 -7.81 13.73 0.94
CA ALA A 437 -7.46 14.79 1.88
C ALA A 437 -8.64 15.77 2.07
N THR A 438 -8.86 16.22 3.31
CA THR A 438 -9.86 17.26 3.64
C THR A 438 -9.32 18.65 3.33
N GLN A 439 -10.23 19.63 3.22
CA GLN A 439 -9.90 21.02 2.91
C GLN A 439 -8.90 21.68 3.88
N ASP A 440 -8.82 21.19 5.13
CA ASP A 440 -7.90 21.72 6.15
C ASP A 440 -6.43 21.29 5.91
N ILE A 441 -6.21 20.27 5.08
CA ILE A 441 -4.89 19.89 4.58
C ILE A 441 -4.61 20.70 3.30
N ASP A 442 -4.50 22.02 3.43
CA ASP A 442 -4.07 22.90 2.33
C ASP A 442 -2.55 22.71 2.13
N LEU A 443 -2.18 21.73 1.29
CA LEU A 443 -0.81 21.29 1.02
C LEU A 443 0.10 22.38 0.40
N ASP A 444 -0.43 23.58 0.09
CA ASP A 444 0.37 24.66 -0.52
C ASP A 444 0.05 26.08 -0.04
N GLU A 445 -0.91 26.32 0.88
CA GLU A 445 -1.46 27.66 1.24
C GLU A 445 -1.88 28.52 0.01
N LYS A 446 -1.88 27.94 -1.20
CA LYS A 446 -2.11 28.59 -2.49
C LYS A 446 -3.41 28.14 -3.12
N ILE A 447 -4.07 27.12 -2.59
CA ILE A 447 -5.35 26.65 -3.11
C ILE A 447 -6.46 27.41 -2.39
N ALA A 448 -6.51 28.72 -2.64
CA ALA A 448 -7.72 29.48 -2.41
C ALA A 448 -8.81 28.87 -3.31
N THR A 449 -9.85 28.31 -2.67
CA THR A 449 -11.18 28.00 -3.20
C THR A 449 -11.41 28.50 -4.62
N THR A 450 -10.98 27.75 -5.62
CA THR A 450 -11.27 28.08 -7.02
C THR A 450 -12.33 27.10 -7.46
N ASN A 451 -13.56 27.62 -7.57
CA ASN A 451 -14.58 27.04 -8.43
C ASN A 451 -13.92 26.73 -9.78
N VAL A 452 -13.54 25.49 -10.04
CA VAL A 452 -13.04 25.12 -11.36
C VAL A 452 -14.28 25.09 -12.25
N SER A 453 -14.48 26.18 -13.00
CA SER A 453 -15.53 26.25 -14.00
C SER A 453 -14.99 25.74 -15.33
N LEU A 454 -15.28 24.47 -15.64
CA LEU A 454 -14.97 23.85 -16.93
C LEU A 454 -16.07 24.20 -17.94
N ASN A 455 -15.67 24.76 -19.07
CA ASN A 455 -16.57 24.92 -20.21
C ASN A 455 -16.45 23.69 -21.10
N ILE A 456 -17.47 22.82 -21.05
CA ILE A 456 -17.55 21.68 -21.97
C ILE A 456 -18.33 22.11 -23.20
N CYS A 457 -17.64 22.23 -24.32
CA CYS A 457 -18.23 22.60 -25.60
C CYS A 457 -18.24 21.36 -26.52
N THR A 458 -19.31 21.18 -27.28
CA THR A 458 -19.33 20.17 -28.34
C THR A 458 -18.53 20.66 -29.54
N VAL A 459 -17.74 19.79 -30.17
CA VAL A 459 -16.80 20.11 -31.28
C VAL A 459 -17.49 20.84 -32.46
N SER A 460 -18.80 20.68 -32.62
CA SER A 460 -19.58 21.26 -33.71
C SER A 460 -20.20 22.63 -33.45
N ASP A 461 -20.19 23.13 -32.20
CA ASP A 461 -20.82 24.41 -31.87
C ASP A 461 -20.21 25.03 -30.60
N SER A 462 -19.45 26.11 -30.77
CA SER A 462 -18.82 26.86 -29.66
C SER A 462 -19.82 27.72 -28.88
N SER A 463 -21.08 27.82 -29.31
CA SER A 463 -22.13 28.55 -28.61
C SER A 463 -22.88 27.71 -27.56
N ALA A 464 -22.69 26.38 -27.56
CA ALA A 464 -23.34 25.44 -26.65
C ALA A 464 -22.40 24.90 -25.55
N CYS A 465 -21.62 25.78 -24.92
CA CYS A 465 -20.73 25.38 -23.83
C CYS A 465 -21.50 25.24 -22.50
N LYS A 466 -21.47 24.05 -21.90
CA LYS A 466 -22.02 23.82 -20.55
C LYS A 466 -20.93 24.13 -19.52
N ARG A 467 -21.19 25.12 -18.66
CA ARG A 467 -20.30 25.49 -17.56
C ARG A 467 -20.55 24.58 -16.38
N ILE A 468 -19.57 23.75 -16.02
CA ILE A 468 -19.61 22.91 -14.81
C ILE A 468 -18.68 23.53 -13.79
N SER A 469 -19.24 23.96 -12.66
CA SER A 469 -18.48 24.41 -11.50
C SER A 469 -18.31 23.24 -10.54
N VAL A 470 -17.07 22.78 -10.34
CA VAL A 470 -16.76 21.74 -9.35
C VAL A 470 -16.13 22.40 -8.13
N VAL A 471 -16.84 22.32 -7.00
CA VAL A 471 -16.28 22.55 -5.66
C VAL A 471 -16.00 21.17 -5.10
N GLU A 472 -14.74 20.74 -5.15
CA GLU A 472 -14.33 19.51 -4.47
C GLU A 472 -13.84 19.89 -3.07
N SER A 473 -14.61 19.52 -2.04
CA SER A 473 -14.20 19.61 -0.63
C SER A 473 -13.27 18.47 -0.21
N ARG A 474 -12.89 17.60 -1.16
CA ARG A 474 -12.12 16.37 -0.96
C ARG A 474 -11.15 16.19 -2.11
N ILE A 475 -9.87 16.09 -1.78
CA ILE A 475 -8.74 16.12 -2.71
C ILE A 475 -8.21 14.68 -2.84
N PRO A 476 -8.28 14.02 -4.02
CA PRO A 476 -7.67 12.70 -4.22
C PRO A 476 -6.16 12.70 -3.93
N THR A 477 -5.72 11.89 -2.97
CA THR A 477 -4.37 11.89 -2.40
C THR A 477 -3.90 10.48 -2.07
N LEU A 478 -2.66 10.16 -2.44
CA LEU A 478 -2.00 8.93 -1.99
C LEU A 478 -1.40 9.16 -0.60
N PHE A 479 -1.61 8.21 0.30
CA PHE A 479 -1.05 8.21 1.65
C PHE A 479 -0.05 7.07 1.77
N THR A 480 1.21 7.38 2.10
CA THR A 480 2.16 6.37 2.59
C THR A 480 2.11 6.38 4.11
N ILE A 481 1.89 5.21 4.73
CA ILE A 481 1.63 5.11 6.17
C ILE A 481 2.65 4.16 6.80
N GLY A 482 3.42 4.69 7.77
CA GLY A 482 4.37 3.94 8.58
C GLY A 482 5.50 3.26 7.79
N GLY A 483 6.00 2.14 8.31
CA GLY A 483 7.03 1.31 7.68
C GLY A 483 8.37 1.31 8.41
N LYS A 484 9.37 0.70 7.77
CA LYS A 484 10.75 0.62 8.28
C LYS A 484 11.73 1.22 7.29
N SER A 485 12.56 2.14 7.79
CA SER A 485 13.63 2.76 6.99
C SER A 485 14.83 1.83 6.89
N GLU A 486 15.46 1.76 5.72
CA GLU A 486 16.69 0.99 5.50
C GLU A 486 17.79 1.43 6.48
N ASN A 487 18.32 0.48 7.26
CA ASN A 487 19.31 0.73 8.32
C ASN A 487 18.91 1.87 9.28
N GLY A 488 17.60 2.06 9.46
CA GLY A 488 17.03 3.14 10.26
C GLY A 488 15.87 2.67 11.13
N PRO A 489 15.16 3.61 11.78
CA PRO A 489 14.09 3.27 12.69
C PRO A 489 12.83 2.80 11.95
N MET A 490 11.95 2.12 12.68
CA MET A 490 10.54 2.07 12.32
C MET A 490 9.97 3.48 12.45
N VAL A 491 9.04 3.83 11.57
CA VAL A 491 8.44 5.17 11.54
C VAL A 491 6.94 5.07 11.70
N ASN A 492 6.36 6.11 12.30
CA ASN A 492 4.93 6.38 12.31
C ASN A 492 4.57 7.54 11.36
N ASP A 493 5.51 7.93 10.50
CA ASP A 493 5.30 8.99 9.53
C ASP A 493 4.16 8.65 8.58
N VAL A 494 3.36 9.67 8.27
CA VAL A 494 2.36 9.63 7.22
C VAL A 494 2.66 10.73 6.23
N PHE A 495 2.84 10.36 4.97
CA PHE A 495 3.03 11.33 3.89
C PHE A 495 1.85 11.30 2.93
N ALA A 496 1.37 12.49 2.60
CA ALA A 496 0.38 12.72 1.57
C ALA A 496 1.07 13.16 0.28
N SER A 497 0.64 12.65 -0.87
CA SER A 497 1.07 13.16 -2.16
C SER A 497 0.49 14.56 -2.43
N ARG A 498 1.29 15.51 -2.92
CA ARG A 498 0.80 16.84 -3.32
C ARG A 498 0.03 16.78 -4.63
N GLN A 499 -1.03 17.59 -4.76
CA GLN A 499 -1.74 17.73 -6.03
C GLN A 499 -1.13 18.84 -6.87
N GLY A 500 -0.95 18.58 -8.17
CA GLY A 500 -0.50 19.61 -9.12
C GLY A 500 0.98 20.00 -9.00
N SER A 501 1.76 19.35 -8.13
CA SER A 501 3.21 19.36 -8.25
C SER A 501 3.55 18.62 -9.54
N GLU A 502 4.29 19.26 -10.46
CA GLU A 502 4.77 18.64 -11.68
C GLU A 502 5.30 17.23 -11.34
N LEU A 503 4.60 16.19 -11.79
CA LEU A 503 5.18 14.86 -11.91
C LEU A 503 6.19 14.99 -13.03
N ILE A 504 7.35 15.60 -12.73
CA ILE A 504 8.40 15.83 -13.71
C ILE A 504 8.83 14.45 -14.19
N LEU A 505 8.35 14.09 -15.38
CA LEU A 505 8.73 12.89 -16.07
C LEU A 505 10.20 13.08 -16.43
N ILE A 506 11.06 12.48 -15.63
CA ILE A 506 12.48 12.48 -15.94
C ILE A 506 12.64 11.51 -17.09
N ASN A 507 12.67 12.08 -18.29
CA ASN A 507 13.00 11.37 -19.50
C ASN A 507 14.44 10.88 -19.33
N THR A 508 14.60 9.64 -18.86
CA THR A 508 15.91 9.00 -18.83
C THR A 508 16.25 8.64 -20.27
N ALA A 509 16.96 9.54 -20.94
CA ALA A 509 17.67 9.25 -22.18
C ALA A 509 18.73 8.16 -21.96
#